data_AF-V9HKW8-F1
#
_entry.id   AF-V9HKW8-F1
#
_cell.length_a   1.000
_cell.length_b   1.000
_cell.length_c   1.000
_cell.angle_alpha   90.00
_cell.angle_beta   90.00
_cell.angle_gamma   90.00
#
_symmetry.space_group_name_H-M   'P 1'
#
loop_
_entity.id
_entity.type
_entity.pdbx_description
1 polymer ?
#
loop_
_entity_poly.entity_id
_entity_poly.type
_entity_poly.pdbx_seq_one_letter_code
_entity_poly.pdbx_strand_id
1 'polypeptide(L)'
;MNNFTFILSRKNQAIGQITWFCGGDDGNGALQGDKNAVKQLQDAIELAIQEEWEGAYPRPCRAVIHDPLNYIDEMVTVLEQAGFDVPMVLYPYTAQAQKEQREKDKQLLAEDPPPFKLRKCY
;
A
#
# COMPACT_ATOMS: atom_id res chain seq x y z
N MET A 1 6.08 15.09 -6.15
CA MET A 1 6.33 14.53 -4.81
C MET A 1 4.99 14.29 -4.14
N ASN A 2 4.63 13.02 -3.95
CA ASN A 2 3.44 12.65 -3.20
C ASN A 2 3.89 12.41 -1.75
N ASN A 3 3.12 12.84 -0.76
CA ASN A 3 3.41 12.49 0.63
C ASN A 3 2.16 11.92 1.30
N PHE A 4 2.39 11.06 2.28
CA PHE A 4 1.37 10.46 3.11
C PHE A 4 1.67 10.81 4.55
N THR A 5 0.69 11.41 5.24
CA THR A 5 0.78 11.66 6.68
C THR A 5 -0.20 10.74 7.40
N PHE A 6 0.30 9.98 8.36
CA PHE A 6 -0.49 9.02 9.12
C PHE A 6 0.08 8.81 10.53
N ILE A 7 -0.74 8.24 11.41
CA ILE A 7 -0.29 7.78 12.72
C ILE A 7 0.22 6.35 12.57
N LEU A 8 1.47 6.11 12.94
CA LEU A 8 1.98 4.76 13.10
C LEU A 8 1.39 4.19 14.38
N SER A 9 0.67 3.08 14.28
CA SER A 9 0.15 2.36 15.44
C SER A 9 0.42 0.87 15.33
N ARG A 10 0.40 0.19 16.47
CA ARG A 10 0.51 -1.27 16.55
C ARG A 10 -0.54 -1.75 17.56
N LYS A 11 -1.41 -2.67 17.15
CA LYS A 11 -2.51 -3.20 18.00
C LYS A 11 -3.40 -2.07 18.55
N ASN A 12 -3.75 -1.10 17.70
CA ASN A 12 -4.51 0.11 18.06
C ASN A 12 -3.83 1.03 19.08
N GLN A 13 -2.54 0.86 19.36
CA GLN A 13 -1.76 1.78 20.19
C GLN A 13 -0.95 2.71 19.31
N ALA A 14 -1.25 4.00 19.37
CA ALA A 14 -0.51 5.02 18.63
C ALA A 14 0.94 5.11 19.15
N ILE A 15 1.89 5.00 18.22
CA ILE A 15 3.32 5.15 18.47
C ILE A 15 3.72 6.61 18.20
N GLY A 16 3.26 7.19 17.10
CA GLY A 16 3.49 8.59 16.75
C GLY A 16 3.11 8.92 15.31
N GLN A 17 3.13 10.21 14.96
CA GLN A 17 2.81 10.67 13.61
C GLN A 17 4.03 10.57 12.69
N ILE A 18 3.82 10.10 11.47
CA ILE A 18 4.81 10.01 10.40
C ILE A 18 4.27 10.70 9.15
N THR A 19 5.16 11.40 8.46
CA THR A 19 5.00 11.88 7.09
C THR A 19 6.04 11.17 6.22
N TRP A 20 5.56 10.39 5.28
CA TRP A 20 6.36 9.66 4.30
C TRP A 20 6.29 10.37 2.95
N PHE A 21 7.44 10.62 2.34
CA PHE A 21 7.57 11.28 1.04
C PHE A 21 7.90 10.24 -0.04
N CYS A 22 6.93 9.95 -0.92
CA CYS A 22 7.01 8.93 -1.96
C CYS A 22 6.98 9.52 -3.38
N GLY A 23 7.60 8.80 -4.33
CA GLY A 23 7.53 9.07 -5.76
C GLY A 23 8.43 10.20 -6.28
N GLY A 24 9.33 9.85 -7.21
CA GLY A 24 10.18 10.72 -8.03
C GLY A 24 11.39 9.96 -8.61
N ASP A 25 12.03 10.49 -9.66
CA ASP A 25 13.37 10.04 -10.12
C ASP A 25 14.43 10.20 -9.00
N ASP A 26 14.22 11.17 -8.12
CA ASP A 26 14.99 11.40 -6.88
C ASP A 26 14.24 10.90 -5.63
N GLY A 27 13.49 9.81 -5.77
CA GLY A 27 12.72 9.17 -4.70
C GLY A 27 13.56 8.97 -3.44
N ASN A 28 13.44 9.90 -2.50
CA ASN A 28 14.23 9.83 -1.27
C ASN A 28 13.55 8.98 -0.19
N GLY A 29 12.35 8.42 -0.46
CA GLY A 29 11.52 7.64 0.48
C GLY A 29 11.55 8.14 1.92
N ALA A 30 11.66 9.46 2.09
CA ALA A 30 12.09 10.04 3.35
C ALA A 30 10.98 9.91 4.38
N LEU A 31 11.35 9.63 5.62
CA LEU A 31 10.46 9.58 6.77
C LEU A 31 10.72 10.77 7.69
N GLN A 32 9.67 11.51 8.00
CA GLN A 32 9.71 12.62 8.96
C GLN A 32 8.57 12.47 9.98
N GLY A 33 8.72 13.10 11.15
CA GLY A 33 7.69 13.09 12.18
C GLY A 33 8.24 12.77 13.56
N ASP A 34 7.46 12.04 14.35
CA ASP A 34 7.87 11.62 15.69
C ASP A 34 9.12 10.74 15.64
N LYS A 35 10.13 11.06 16.44
CA LYS A 35 11.44 10.37 16.40
C LYS A 35 11.33 8.89 16.74
N ASN A 36 10.45 8.53 17.68
CA ASN A 36 10.27 7.14 18.08
C ASN A 36 9.52 6.37 16.99
N ALA A 37 8.48 6.96 16.41
CA ALA A 37 7.73 6.35 15.30
C ALA A 37 8.61 6.16 14.05
N VAL A 38 9.35 7.19 13.65
CA VAL A 38 10.28 7.11 12.51
C VAL A 38 11.35 6.04 12.74
N LYS A 39 11.94 5.98 13.93
CA LYS A 39 12.93 4.95 14.26
C LYS A 39 12.34 3.55 14.16
N GLN A 40 11.19 3.29 14.77
CA GLN A 40 10.56 1.97 14.73
C GLN A 40 10.17 1.54 13.32
N LEU A 41 9.75 2.50 12.48
CA LEU A 41 9.47 2.21 11.08
C LEU A 41 10.76 1.92 10.30
N GLN A 42 11.84 2.67 10.54
CA GLN A 42 13.14 2.42 9.92
C GLN A 42 13.71 1.05 10.30
N ASP A 43 13.69 0.70 11.59
CA ASP A 43 14.13 -0.61 12.08
C ASP A 43 13.34 -1.75 11.41
N ALA A 44 12.05 -1.55 11.15
CA ALA A 44 11.21 -2.51 10.43
C ALA A 44 11.54 -2.62 8.94
N ILE A 45 11.93 -1.51 8.29
CA ILE A 45 12.39 -1.51 6.89
C ILE A 45 13.70 -2.27 6.76
N GLU A 46 14.66 -2.01 7.65
CA GLU A 46 15.94 -2.72 7.66
C GLU A 46 15.74 -4.22 7.86
N LEU A 47 14.85 -4.61 8.78
CA LEU A 47 14.49 -6.02 8.98
C LEU A 47 13.84 -6.62 7.72
N ALA A 48 12.93 -5.89 7.09
CA ALA A 48 12.24 -6.34 5.87
C ALA A 48 13.22 -6.60 4.72
N ILE A 49 14.26 -5.77 4.58
CA ILE A 49 15.32 -5.95 3.59
C ILE A 49 16.19 -7.15 3.96
N GLN A 50 16.57 -7.28 5.23
CA GLN A 50 17.40 -8.38 5.71
C GLN A 50 16.73 -9.74 5.56
N GLU A 51 15.42 -9.81 5.79
CA GLU A 51 14.61 -11.03 5.67
C GLU A 51 14.01 -11.23 4.27
N GLU A 52 14.35 -10.36 3.31
CA GLU A 52 13.86 -10.40 1.92
C GLU A 52 12.33 -10.51 1.85
N TRP A 53 11.62 -9.70 2.65
CA TRP A 53 10.17 -9.72 2.68
C TRP A 53 9.57 -9.44 1.30
N GLU A 54 8.65 -10.31 0.87
CA GLU A 54 7.89 -10.14 -0.36
C GLU A 54 6.41 -9.85 -0.03
N GLY A 55 5.85 -8.81 -0.64
CA GLY A 55 4.44 -8.48 -0.48
C GLY A 55 3.52 -9.54 -1.07
N ALA A 56 2.40 -9.84 -0.39
CA ALA A 56 1.43 -10.85 -0.79
C ALA A 56 0.49 -10.41 -1.95
N TYR A 57 1.00 -9.61 -2.88
CA TYR A 57 0.21 -9.04 -3.97
C TYR A 57 -0.14 -10.09 -5.05
N PRO A 58 -1.32 -9.97 -5.68
CA PRO A 58 -1.68 -10.85 -6.78
C PRO A 58 -0.75 -10.63 -7.97
N ARG A 59 -0.29 -11.73 -8.60
CA ARG A 59 0.55 -11.66 -9.82
C ARG A 59 -0.10 -10.76 -10.89
N PRO A 60 0.70 -9.95 -11.64
CA PRO A 60 2.17 -9.99 -11.74
C PRO A 60 2.94 -9.14 -10.70
N CYS A 61 2.26 -8.44 -9.81
CA CYS A 61 2.91 -7.56 -8.85
C CYS A 61 3.77 -8.36 -7.86
N ARG A 62 5.00 -7.91 -7.64
CA ARG A 62 5.88 -8.30 -6.54
C ARG A 62 6.38 -7.02 -5.89
N ALA A 63 6.17 -6.87 -4.60
CA ALA A 63 6.78 -5.80 -3.83
C ALA A 63 8.07 -6.35 -3.22
N VAL A 64 9.20 -5.90 -3.77
CA VAL A 64 10.54 -6.13 -3.19
C VAL A 64 10.87 -4.87 -2.41
N ILE A 65 11.25 -5.01 -1.14
CA ILE A 65 11.50 -3.85 -0.27
C ILE A 65 12.88 -3.27 -0.57
N HIS A 66 12.93 -1.94 -0.77
CA HIS A 66 14.17 -1.19 -0.92
C HIS A 66 14.29 -0.11 0.15
N ASP A 67 15.52 0.32 0.42
CA ASP A 67 15.80 1.55 1.17
C ASP A 67 16.42 2.58 0.21
N PRO A 68 15.81 3.75 0.00
CA PRO A 68 14.60 4.24 0.67
C PRO A 68 13.29 3.68 0.08
N LEU A 69 12.26 3.54 0.93
CA LEU A 69 10.92 3.09 0.53
C LEU A 69 10.27 4.06 -0.45
N ASN A 70 10.23 3.70 -1.73
CA ASN A 70 9.78 4.58 -2.80
C ASN A 70 8.39 4.24 -3.31
N TYR A 71 7.96 2.99 -3.13
CA TYR A 71 6.69 2.53 -3.64
C TYR A 71 5.70 2.21 -2.50
N ILE A 72 4.41 2.41 -2.80
CA ILE A 72 3.32 2.28 -1.82
C ILE A 72 3.15 0.82 -1.38
N ASP A 73 3.32 -0.10 -2.32
CA ASP A 73 3.26 -1.54 -2.08
C ASP A 73 4.38 -2.03 -1.15
N GLU A 74 5.58 -1.45 -1.23
CA GLU A 74 6.67 -1.70 -0.27
C GLU A 74 6.28 -1.24 1.14
N MET A 75 5.83 0.02 1.28
CA MET A 75 5.41 0.57 2.58
C MET A 75 4.32 -0.26 3.23
N VAL A 76 3.29 -0.64 2.46
CA VAL A 76 2.19 -1.46 2.97
C VAL A 76 2.68 -2.85 3.39
N THR A 77 3.59 -3.46 2.62
CA THR A 77 4.18 -4.76 2.98
C THR A 77 4.92 -4.69 4.31
N VAL A 78 5.73 -3.65 4.52
CA VAL A 78 6.45 -3.44 5.78
C VAL A 78 5.45 -3.28 6.93
N LEU A 79 4.40 -2.47 6.76
CA LEU A 79 3.39 -2.27 7.80
C LEU A 79 2.67 -3.58 8.16
N GLU A 80 2.23 -4.35 7.16
CA GLU A 80 1.51 -5.62 7.36
C GLU A 80 2.40 -6.69 8.03
N GLN A 81 3.61 -6.90 7.51
CA GLN A 81 4.49 -7.96 8.00
C GLN A 81 5.17 -7.62 9.33
N ALA A 82 5.51 -6.34 9.57
CA ALA A 82 5.99 -5.89 10.87
C ALA A 82 4.86 -5.79 11.92
N GLY A 83 3.60 -6.09 11.55
CA GLY A 83 2.46 -6.09 12.46
C GLY A 83 2.06 -4.70 12.96
N PHE A 84 2.33 -3.66 12.18
CA PHE A 84 1.72 -2.34 12.39
C PHE A 84 0.28 -2.34 11.87
N ASP A 85 -0.52 -1.42 12.39
CA ASP A 85 -1.85 -1.20 11.84
C ASP A 85 -1.72 -0.40 10.53
N VAL A 86 -2.36 -0.87 9.46
CA VAL A 86 -2.36 -0.17 8.18
C VAL A 86 -3.26 1.07 8.27
N PRO A 87 -2.74 2.29 8.05
CA PRO A 87 -3.54 3.49 8.13
C PRO A 87 -4.56 3.54 6.98
N MET A 88 -5.71 4.15 7.22
CA MET A 88 -6.81 4.23 6.23
C MET A 88 -6.38 4.78 4.86
N VAL A 89 -5.40 5.70 4.84
CA VAL A 89 -4.85 6.29 3.61
C VAL A 89 -4.08 5.27 2.75
N LEU A 90 -3.56 4.21 3.37
CA LEU A 90 -2.83 3.12 2.70
C LEU A 90 -3.68 1.86 2.53
N TYR A 91 -4.83 1.76 3.22
CA TYR A 91 -5.70 0.59 3.19
C TYR A 91 -6.13 0.14 1.78
N PRO A 92 -6.50 1.05 0.84
CA PRO A 92 -6.86 0.66 -0.53
C PRO A 92 -5.72 -0.02 -1.30
N TYR A 93 -4.48 0.18 -0.86
CA TYR A 93 -3.28 -0.36 -1.51
C TYR A 93 -2.86 -1.72 -0.96
N THR A 94 -3.50 -2.22 0.11
CA THR A 94 -3.26 -3.56 0.65
C THR A 94 -3.52 -4.67 -0.37
N ALA A 95 -2.78 -5.77 -0.24
CA ALA A 95 -2.97 -6.93 -1.10
C ALA A 95 -4.41 -7.46 -1.05
N GLN A 96 -5.04 -7.42 0.14
CA GLN A 96 -6.44 -7.79 0.30
C GLN A 96 -7.39 -6.86 -0.46
N ALA A 97 -7.27 -5.54 -0.29
CA ALA A 97 -8.14 -4.58 -0.97
C ALA A 97 -8.00 -4.70 -2.50
N GLN A 98 -6.79 -4.88 -3.01
CA GLN A 98 -6.55 -5.08 -4.44
C GLN A 98 -7.16 -6.39 -4.96
N LYS A 99 -7.10 -7.47 -4.16
CA LYS A 99 -7.72 -8.75 -4.52
C LYS A 99 -9.25 -8.61 -4.61
N GLU A 100 -9.88 -8.00 -3.61
CA GLU A 100 -11.32 -7.78 -3.57
C GLU A 100 -11.78 -6.91 -4.75
N GLN A 101 -11.04 -5.86 -5.08
CA GLN A 101 -11.35 -5.01 -6.23
C GLN A 101 -11.26 -5.80 -7.54
N ARG A 102 -10.20 -6.59 -7.74
CA ARG A 102 -10.04 -7.43 -8.93
C ARG A 102 -11.18 -8.46 -9.08
N GLU A 103 -11.68 -9.00 -7.98
CA GLU A 103 -12.83 -9.92 -8.00
C GLU A 103 -14.12 -9.19 -8.37
N LYS A 104 -14.37 -7.99 -7.84
CA LYS A 104 -15.50 -7.14 -8.23
C LYS A 104 -15.46 -6.77 -9.71
N ASP A 105 -14.29 -6.35 -10.21
CA ASP A 105 -14.13 -5.99 -11.62
C ASP A 105 -14.37 -7.19 -12.53
N LYS A 106 -13.91 -8.39 -12.15
CA LYS A 106 -14.20 -9.63 -12.87
C LYS A 106 -15.69 -9.98 -12.89
N GLN A 107 -16.40 -9.76 -11.78
CA GLN A 107 -17.85 -10.00 -11.71
C GLN A 107 -18.59 -9.02 -12.63
N LEU A 108 -18.23 -7.73 -12.59
CA LEU A 108 -18.83 -6.70 -13.44
C LEU A 108 -18.60 -6.97 -14.94
N LEU A 109 -17.43 -7.49 -15.31
CA LEU A 109 -17.11 -7.91 -16.68
C LEU A 109 -17.82 -9.21 -17.11
N ALA A 110 -18.20 -10.06 -16.14
CA ALA A 110 -18.92 -11.30 -16.39
C ALA A 110 -20.44 -11.12 -16.47
N GLU A 111 -20.97 -10.02 -15.93
CA GLU A 111 -22.35 -9.59 -16.16
C GLU A 111 -22.46 -9.06 -17.60
N ASP A 112 -23.18 -9.81 -18.44
CA ASP A 112 -23.46 -9.45 -19.85
C ASP A 112 -23.91 -7.98 -19.92
N PRO A 113 -23.31 -7.12 -20.78
CA PRO A 113 -23.79 -5.76 -20.93
C PRO A 113 -25.28 -5.82 -21.29
N PRO A 114 -26.13 -4.94 -20.71
CA PRO A 114 -27.56 -4.96 -21.02
C PRO A 114 -27.73 -4.92 -22.54
N PRO A 115 -28.62 -5.73 -23.12
CA PRO A 115 -28.72 -5.85 -24.57
C PRO A 115 -28.89 -4.45 -25.15
N PHE A 116 -27.94 -4.03 -26.00
CA PHE A 116 -28.02 -2.79 -26.74
C PHE A 116 -29.37 -2.77 -27.45
N LYS A 117 -30.31 -1.97 -26.93
CA LYS A 117 -31.56 -1.68 -27.64
C LYS A 117 -31.17 -0.86 -28.87
N LEU A 118 -30.88 -1.54 -29.98
CA LEU A 118 -30.86 -0.94 -31.31
C LEU A 118 -32.21 -0.24 -31.48
N ARG A 119 -32.22 1.09 -31.29
CA ARG A 119 -33.34 1.92 -31.69
C ARG A 119 -33.45 1.76 -33.21
N LYS A 120 -34.40 0.95 -33.67
CA LYS A 120 -34.86 1.00 -35.05
C LYS A 120 -35.48 2.38 -35.23
N CYS A 121 -34.76 3.27 -35.92
CA CYS A 121 -35.35 4.46 -36.49
C CYS A 121 -36.34 3.97 -37.57
N TYR A 122 -37.62 4.25 -37.35
CA TYR A 122 -38.68 4.12 -38.35
C TYR A 122 -38.76 5.41 -39.16
#